data_AF-A0A0K8WCL7-F1
#
_entry.id   AF-A0A0K8WCL7-F1
#
_cell.length_a   1.000
_cell.length_b   1.000
_cell.length_c   1.000
_cell.angle_alpha   90.00
_cell.angle_beta   90.00
_cell.angle_gamma   90.00
#
_symmetry.space_group_name_H-M   'P 1'
#
loop_
_entity.id
_entity.type
_entity.pdbx_description
1 polymer ?
#
loop_
_entity_poly.entity_id
_entity_poly.type
_entity_poly.pdbx_seq_one_letter_code
_entity_poly.pdbx_strand_id
1 'polypeptide(L)'
;MQAVPIHQQLIARFTNKPDVRNELAITYLLQNRLSDAKLVLQEVLRRWPKDGFAQVHYGFVLRQLDKDYENAVIYLRAGINSKAPGTQDGRFYFNLGDSLQRLGRQAEAVKVYKRAAALQLFPSVYQRSLYNEPDLRAQPYWTKAETTYVEYLNKLELNWQAIRDEALSLLSRHGNYLDEAESLRDTGNWQQYELYSRGQRRVKNCQKAPITCGLIEKFTAAAGCRRGQVKFSIMQPGTHVHPHCGPTNCRLRAHLGLVVPKGPMLRVAEEER
;
A
#
# COMPACT_ATOMS: atom_id res chain seq x y z
N MET A 1 -7.58 0.95 -25.11
CA MET A 1 -6.36 1.68 -25.54
C MET A 1 -6.65 2.88 -26.46
N GLN A 2 -7.84 3.52 -26.39
CA GLN A 2 -8.24 4.61 -27.31
C GLN A 2 -8.51 5.98 -26.65
N ALA A 3 -8.39 6.11 -25.32
CA ALA A 3 -8.77 7.34 -24.63
C ALA A 3 -7.79 8.52 -24.85
N VAL A 4 -6.48 8.23 -24.98
CA VAL A 4 -5.45 9.28 -25.12
C VAL A 4 -5.62 10.12 -26.40
N PRO A 5 -5.79 9.52 -27.61
CA PRO A 5 -6.03 10.30 -28.83
C PRO A 5 -7.29 11.17 -28.75
N ILE A 6 -8.35 10.66 -28.11
CA ILE A 6 -9.60 11.42 -27.93
C ILE A 6 -9.36 12.64 -27.03
N HIS A 7 -8.67 12.46 -25.90
CA HIS A 7 -8.32 13.58 -25.03
C HIS A 7 -7.42 14.60 -25.72
N GLN A 8 -6.48 14.17 -26.56
CA GLN A 8 -5.65 15.09 -27.35
C GLN A 8 -6.48 15.93 -28.33
N GLN A 9 -7.44 15.32 -29.04
CA GLN A 9 -8.37 16.04 -29.91
C GLN A 9 -9.25 17.02 -29.12
N LEU A 10 -9.74 16.62 -27.95
CA LEU A 10 -10.52 17.50 -27.08
C LEU A 10 -9.68 18.69 -26.57
N ILE A 11 -8.42 18.48 -26.21
CA ILE A 11 -7.51 19.55 -25.79
C ILE A 11 -7.26 20.55 -26.93
N ALA A 12 -7.13 20.06 -28.17
CA ALA A 12 -6.99 20.91 -29.35
C ALA A 12 -8.24 21.76 -29.61
N ARG A 13 -9.44 21.20 -29.36
CA ARG A 13 -10.72 21.92 -29.50
C ARG A 13 -11.04 22.85 -28.33
N PHE A 14 -10.63 22.50 -27.11
CA PHE A 14 -10.90 23.23 -25.87
C PHE A 14 -9.59 23.73 -25.24
N THR A 15 -9.01 24.73 -25.88
CA THR A 15 -7.66 25.24 -25.56
C THR A 15 -7.56 25.92 -24.19
N ASN A 16 -8.68 26.39 -23.62
CA ASN A 16 -8.71 27.14 -22.36
C ASN A 16 -9.52 26.47 -21.23
N LYS A 17 -9.65 25.13 -21.26
CA LYS A 17 -10.27 24.36 -20.17
C LYS A 17 -9.23 23.46 -19.48
N PRO A 18 -8.97 23.61 -18.17
CA PRO A 18 -8.05 22.75 -17.44
C PRO A 18 -8.61 21.33 -17.31
N ASP A 19 -9.92 21.16 -17.09
CA ASP A 19 -10.56 19.86 -16.86
C ASP A 19 -10.28 18.83 -17.96
N VAL A 20 -10.29 19.25 -19.23
CA VAL A 20 -10.01 18.36 -20.37
C VAL A 20 -8.55 17.85 -20.35
N ARG A 21 -7.62 18.68 -19.88
CA ARG A 21 -6.21 18.29 -19.70
C ARG A 21 -6.03 17.43 -18.45
N ASN A 22 -6.79 17.72 -17.40
CA ASN A 22 -6.83 16.92 -16.19
C ASN A 22 -7.26 15.47 -16.51
N GLU A 23 -8.31 15.28 -17.33
CA GLU A 23 -8.74 13.94 -17.78
C GLU A 23 -7.67 13.19 -18.58
N LEU A 24 -6.86 13.90 -19.39
CA LEU A 24 -5.69 13.31 -20.04
C LEU A 24 -4.66 12.83 -19.00
N ALA A 25 -4.36 13.65 -18.00
CA ALA A 25 -3.47 13.25 -16.93
C ALA A 25 -3.98 12.01 -16.18
N ILE A 26 -5.29 11.95 -15.85
CA ILE A 26 -5.90 10.76 -15.23
C ILE A 26 -5.73 9.52 -16.12
N THR A 27 -5.95 9.66 -17.42
CA THR A 27 -5.77 8.55 -18.36
C THR A 27 -4.34 8.02 -18.34
N TYR A 28 -3.35 8.90 -18.28
CA TYR A 28 -1.96 8.48 -18.13
C TYR A 28 -1.69 7.82 -16.78
N LEU A 29 -2.25 8.31 -15.68
CA LEU A 29 -2.14 7.68 -14.37
C LEU A 29 -2.73 6.27 -14.34
N LEU A 30 -3.91 6.06 -14.95
CA LEU A 30 -4.55 4.75 -15.07
C LEU A 30 -3.73 3.76 -15.92
N GLN A 31 -2.91 4.27 -16.84
CA GLN A 31 -1.97 3.49 -17.64
C GLN A 31 -0.58 3.34 -16.98
N ASN A 32 -0.41 3.81 -15.74
CA ASN A 32 0.87 3.85 -15.02
C ASN A 32 1.96 4.67 -15.75
N ARG A 33 1.57 5.61 -16.61
CA ARG A 33 2.46 6.51 -17.35
C ARG A 33 2.68 7.80 -16.55
N LEU A 34 3.37 7.67 -15.42
CA LEU A 34 3.56 8.77 -14.46
C LEU A 34 4.30 9.97 -15.06
N SER A 35 5.33 9.73 -15.89
CA SER A 35 6.10 10.81 -16.53
C SER A 35 5.23 11.65 -17.48
N ASP A 36 4.36 11.01 -18.26
CA ASP A 36 3.44 11.72 -19.16
C ASP A 36 2.38 12.50 -18.38
N ALA A 37 1.83 11.90 -17.33
CA ALA A 37 0.90 12.59 -16.43
C ALA A 37 1.57 13.82 -15.80
N LYS A 38 2.83 13.71 -15.37
CA LYS A 38 3.62 14.81 -14.80
C LYS A 38 3.67 16.01 -15.76
N LEU A 39 4.04 15.77 -17.02
CA LEU A 39 4.16 16.83 -18.03
C LEU A 39 2.84 17.55 -18.29
N VAL A 40 1.74 16.80 -18.40
CA VAL A 40 0.41 17.38 -18.59
C VAL A 40 0.01 18.25 -17.39
N LEU A 41 0.20 17.74 -16.18
CA LEU A 41 -0.14 18.45 -14.94
C LEU A 41 0.73 19.70 -14.74
N GLN A 42 2.01 19.64 -15.11
CA GLN A 42 2.89 20.82 -15.10
C GLN A 42 2.38 21.90 -16.03
N GLU A 43 1.98 21.55 -17.26
CA GLU A 43 1.44 22.52 -18.21
C GLU A 43 0.10 23.09 -17.73
N VAL A 44 -0.77 22.28 -17.12
CA VAL A 44 -2.00 22.76 -16.50
C VAL A 44 -1.68 23.76 -15.39
N LEU A 45 -0.78 23.44 -14.46
CA LEU A 45 -0.46 24.32 -13.33
C LEU A 45 0.32 25.58 -13.74
N ARG A 46 1.05 25.55 -14.87
CA ARG A 46 1.66 26.76 -15.45
C ARG A 46 0.60 27.77 -15.91
N ARG A 47 -0.51 27.28 -16.47
CA ARG A 47 -1.60 28.12 -17.00
C ARG A 47 -2.69 28.42 -15.99
N TRP A 48 -2.98 27.48 -15.10
CA TRP A 48 -3.98 27.55 -14.03
C TRP A 48 -3.35 27.16 -12.68
N PRO A 49 -2.55 28.03 -12.06
CA PRO A 49 -1.78 27.69 -10.86
C PRO A 49 -2.64 27.30 -9.64
N LYS A 50 -3.92 27.69 -9.64
CA LYS A 50 -4.88 27.43 -8.56
C LYS A 50 -5.83 26.26 -8.86
N ASP A 51 -5.61 25.51 -9.93
CA ASP A 51 -6.44 24.36 -10.26
C ASP A 51 -6.25 23.23 -9.23
N GLY A 52 -7.21 23.11 -8.30
CA GLY A 52 -7.09 22.21 -7.17
C GLY A 52 -6.99 20.73 -7.56
N PHE A 53 -7.66 20.35 -8.65
CA PHE A 53 -7.62 18.98 -9.17
C PHE A 53 -6.23 18.64 -9.73
N ALA A 54 -5.64 19.53 -10.53
CA ALA A 54 -4.28 19.37 -11.02
C ALA A 54 -3.27 19.37 -9.87
N GLN A 55 -3.45 20.22 -8.85
CA GLN A 55 -2.57 20.26 -7.69
C GLN A 55 -2.53 18.92 -6.94
N VAL A 56 -3.68 18.31 -6.61
CA VAL A 56 -3.68 17.02 -5.89
C VAL A 56 -3.06 15.89 -6.72
N HIS A 57 -3.32 15.84 -8.02
CA HIS A 57 -2.74 14.82 -8.90
C HIS A 57 -1.26 15.05 -9.16
N TYR A 58 -0.82 16.30 -9.26
CA TYR A 58 0.59 16.62 -9.42
C TYR A 58 1.38 16.26 -8.18
N GLY A 59 0.87 16.61 -6.99
CA GLY A 59 1.47 16.20 -5.73
C GLY A 59 1.54 14.67 -5.56
N PHE A 60 0.53 13.94 -6.01
CA PHE A 60 0.57 12.47 -6.08
C PHE A 60 1.70 11.97 -7.00
N VAL A 61 1.84 12.55 -8.20
CA VAL A 61 2.88 12.18 -9.17
C VAL A 61 4.28 12.49 -8.64
N LEU A 62 4.50 13.67 -8.05
CA LEU A 62 5.78 14.05 -7.45
C LEU A 62 6.23 13.05 -6.39
N ARG A 63 5.31 12.64 -5.50
CA ARG A 63 5.57 11.61 -4.49
C ARG A 63 5.94 10.27 -5.14
N GLN A 64 5.16 9.82 -6.12
CA GLN A 64 5.25 8.46 -6.65
C GLN A 64 6.40 8.27 -7.65
N LEU A 65 6.66 9.27 -8.49
CA LEU A 65 7.67 9.23 -9.55
C LEU A 65 9.03 9.73 -9.04
N ASP A 66 9.04 10.93 -8.45
CA ASP A 66 10.29 11.64 -8.12
C ASP A 66 10.74 11.42 -6.67
N LYS A 67 9.86 10.84 -5.83
CA LYS A 67 10.05 10.77 -4.37
C LYS A 67 10.24 12.16 -3.74
N ASP A 68 9.69 13.19 -4.38
CA ASP A 68 9.74 14.57 -3.90
C ASP A 68 8.61 14.80 -2.89
N TYR A 69 8.85 14.39 -1.65
CA TYR A 69 7.86 14.46 -0.58
C TYR A 69 7.53 15.89 -0.17
N GLU A 70 8.49 16.82 -0.22
CA GLU A 70 8.26 18.23 0.16
C GLU A 70 7.31 18.92 -0.80
N ASN A 71 7.59 18.86 -2.12
CA ASN A 71 6.67 19.46 -3.09
C ASN A 71 5.34 18.71 -3.14
N ALA A 72 5.35 17.38 -2.96
CA ALA A 72 4.10 16.62 -2.83
C ALA A 72 3.22 17.16 -1.71
N VAL A 73 3.78 17.45 -0.52
CA VAL A 73 3.03 18.05 0.61
C VAL A 73 2.42 19.39 0.22
N ILE A 74 3.19 20.27 -0.44
CA ILE A 74 2.72 21.60 -0.86
C ILE A 74 1.51 21.49 -1.79
N TYR A 75 1.64 20.72 -2.87
CA TYR A 75 0.60 20.60 -3.89
C TYR A 75 -0.62 19.81 -3.40
N LEU A 76 -0.43 18.70 -2.68
CA LEU A 76 -1.55 17.94 -2.09
C LEU A 76 -2.33 18.80 -1.10
N ARG A 77 -1.63 19.55 -0.23
CA ARG A 77 -2.27 20.45 0.74
C ARG A 77 -3.07 21.55 0.05
N ALA A 78 -2.49 22.22 -0.94
CA ALA A 78 -3.15 23.28 -1.69
C ALA A 78 -4.40 22.75 -2.41
N GLY A 79 -4.27 21.63 -3.12
CA GLY A 79 -5.38 21.03 -3.86
C GLY A 79 -6.51 20.56 -2.94
N ILE A 80 -6.21 19.90 -1.82
CA ILE A 80 -7.22 19.51 -0.81
C ILE A 80 -7.91 20.75 -0.20
N ASN A 81 -7.16 21.82 0.07
CA ASN A 81 -7.72 23.03 0.66
C ASN A 81 -8.57 23.85 -0.32
N SER A 82 -8.38 23.67 -1.63
CA SER A 82 -9.23 24.30 -2.65
C SER A 82 -10.69 23.85 -2.58
N LYS A 83 -10.95 22.64 -2.05
CA LYS A 83 -12.26 21.98 -2.06
C LYS A 83 -12.89 21.86 -3.45
N ALA A 84 -12.09 21.97 -4.52
CA ALA A 84 -12.57 21.78 -5.88
C ALA A 84 -13.15 20.36 -6.05
N PRO A 85 -14.11 20.15 -6.97
CA PRO A 85 -14.65 18.83 -7.27
C PRO A 85 -13.53 17.80 -7.52
N GLY A 86 -13.67 16.61 -6.95
CA GLY A 86 -12.67 15.54 -7.07
C GLY A 86 -11.45 15.66 -6.16
N THR A 87 -11.30 16.71 -5.35
CA THR A 87 -10.15 16.87 -4.42
C THR A 87 -10.38 16.27 -3.03
N GLN A 88 -11.64 16.10 -2.61
CA GLN A 88 -11.99 15.53 -1.30
C GLN A 88 -12.05 13.99 -1.39
N ASP A 89 -10.90 13.38 -1.66
CA ASP A 89 -10.76 11.94 -1.88
C ASP A 89 -9.72 11.35 -0.92
N GLY A 90 -10.04 10.21 -0.30
CA GLY A 90 -9.17 9.54 0.68
C GLY A 90 -7.75 9.27 0.17
N ARG A 91 -7.56 9.07 -1.14
CA ARG A 91 -6.24 8.90 -1.76
C ARG A 91 -5.33 10.09 -1.51
N PHE A 92 -5.82 11.33 -1.65
CA PHE A 92 -4.98 12.51 -1.47
C PHE A 92 -4.64 12.76 -0.02
N TYR A 93 -5.58 12.52 0.90
CA TYR A 93 -5.31 12.60 2.33
C TYR A 93 -4.32 11.52 2.78
N PHE A 94 -4.43 10.31 2.23
CA PHE A 94 -3.50 9.22 2.51
C PHE A 94 -2.09 9.59 2.07
N ASN A 95 -1.94 10.03 0.81
CA ASN A 95 -0.63 10.42 0.26
C ASN A 95 -0.05 11.65 0.96
N LEU A 96 -0.86 12.65 1.31
CA LEU A 96 -0.39 13.83 2.04
C LEU A 96 0.15 13.44 3.42
N GLY A 97 -0.61 12.63 4.15
CA GLY A 97 -0.17 12.13 5.45
C GLY A 97 1.10 11.29 5.34
N ASP A 98 1.16 10.35 4.39
CA ASP A 98 2.34 9.50 4.19
C ASP A 98 3.59 10.31 3.83
N SER A 99 3.47 11.30 2.92
CA SER A 99 4.58 12.23 2.62
C SER A 99 5.06 12.96 3.87
N LEU A 100 4.15 13.45 4.73
CA LEU A 100 4.51 14.09 6.00
C LEU A 100 5.22 13.11 6.94
N GLN A 101 4.78 11.85 7.03
CA GLN A 101 5.44 10.85 7.87
C GLN A 101 6.87 10.58 7.40
N ARG A 102 7.10 10.50 6.09
CA ARG A 102 8.43 10.30 5.49
C ARG A 102 9.37 11.47 5.70
N LEU A 103 8.82 12.68 5.82
CA LEU A 103 9.56 13.89 6.20
C LEU A 103 9.75 14.02 7.72
N GLY A 104 9.36 13.03 8.53
CA GLY A 104 9.44 13.08 9.99
C GLY A 104 8.39 13.99 10.65
N ARG A 105 7.46 14.57 9.88
CA ARG A 105 6.43 15.53 10.35
C ARG A 105 5.19 14.81 10.89
N GLN A 106 5.39 13.93 11.88
CA GLN A 106 4.35 13.02 12.39
C GLN A 106 3.11 13.74 12.95
N ALA A 107 3.30 14.82 13.72
CA ALA A 107 2.20 15.57 14.30
C ALA A 107 1.26 16.18 13.23
N GLU A 108 1.81 16.59 12.08
CA GLU A 108 1.03 17.11 10.97
C GLU A 108 0.32 16.01 10.18
N ALA A 109 0.97 14.86 10.00
CA ALA A 109 0.36 13.69 9.37
C ALA A 109 -0.90 13.25 10.16
N VAL A 110 -0.80 13.19 11.50
CA VAL A 110 -1.95 12.83 12.36
C VAL A 110 -3.10 13.84 12.20
N LYS A 111 -2.82 15.15 12.08
CA LYS A 111 -3.86 16.16 11.82
C LYS A 111 -4.58 15.91 10.48
N VAL A 112 -3.83 15.50 9.44
CA VAL A 112 -4.41 15.13 8.13
C VAL A 112 -5.33 13.93 8.25
N TYR A 113 -4.88 12.88 8.94
CA TYR A 113 -5.66 11.66 9.13
C TYR A 113 -6.92 11.89 9.99
N LYS A 114 -6.84 12.70 11.04
CA LYS A 114 -8.00 13.14 11.83
C LYS A 114 -9.02 13.88 10.96
N ARG A 115 -8.57 14.80 10.11
CA ARG A 115 -9.45 15.51 9.17
C ARG A 115 -10.11 14.56 8.18
N ALA A 116 -9.37 13.61 7.62
CA ALA A 116 -9.91 12.64 6.68
C ALA A 116 -10.95 11.70 7.32
N ALA A 117 -10.70 11.23 8.54
CA ALA A 117 -11.65 10.43 9.30
C ALA A 117 -12.93 11.22 9.63
N ALA A 118 -12.81 12.50 10.02
CA ALA A 118 -13.96 13.38 10.25
C ALA A 118 -14.81 13.61 8.98
N LEU A 119 -14.19 13.53 7.80
CA LEU A 119 -14.86 13.58 6.49
C LEU A 119 -15.33 12.19 6.01
N GLN A 120 -15.24 11.15 6.84
CA GLN A 120 -15.58 9.76 6.51
C GLN A 120 -14.82 9.20 5.30
N LEU A 121 -13.66 9.78 4.97
CA LEU A 121 -12.78 9.28 3.91
C LEU A 121 -11.95 8.08 4.38
N PHE A 122 -11.79 7.94 5.70
CA PHE A 122 -11.20 6.78 6.37
C PHE A 122 -12.15 6.27 7.45
N PRO A 123 -12.23 4.94 7.70
CA PRO A 123 -12.94 4.41 8.85
C PRO A 123 -12.49 5.00 10.19
N SER A 124 -11.18 5.23 10.36
CA SER A 124 -10.63 5.92 11.54
C SER A 124 -9.27 6.54 11.26
N VAL A 125 -8.70 7.24 12.26
CA VAL A 125 -7.33 7.78 12.18
C VAL A 125 -6.29 6.68 11.94
N TYR A 126 -6.50 5.51 12.54
CA TYR A 126 -5.58 4.37 12.45
C TYR A 126 -5.87 3.45 11.26
N GLN A 127 -7.15 3.29 10.88
CA GLN A 127 -7.56 2.46 9.76
C GLN A 127 -7.81 3.34 8.53
N ARG A 128 -6.80 3.42 7.65
CA ARG A 128 -6.76 4.31 6.48
C ARG A 128 -6.80 3.56 5.14
N SER A 129 -7.24 2.31 5.17
CA SER A 129 -7.48 1.51 3.95
C SER A 129 -8.60 2.14 3.13
N LEU A 130 -8.54 2.00 1.79
CA LEU A 130 -9.47 2.66 0.87
C LEU A 130 -10.46 1.71 0.19
N TYR A 131 -10.13 0.42 0.11
CA TYR A 131 -10.98 -0.61 -0.52
C TYR A 131 -11.64 -1.45 0.57
N ASN A 132 -12.70 -0.93 1.19
CA ASN A 132 -13.28 -1.51 2.41
C ASN A 132 -14.67 -2.11 2.21
N GLU A 133 -15.01 -3.02 3.11
CA GLU A 133 -16.36 -3.47 3.40
C GLU A 133 -16.81 -2.83 4.73
N PRO A 134 -17.85 -2.00 4.76
CA PRO A 134 -18.17 -1.11 5.89
C PRO A 134 -18.43 -1.83 7.23
N ASP A 135 -19.07 -3.00 7.20
CA ASP A 135 -19.60 -3.64 8.41
C ASP A 135 -18.65 -4.66 9.05
N LEU A 136 -17.39 -4.72 8.58
CA LEU A 136 -16.40 -5.60 9.18
C LEU A 136 -15.91 -5.04 10.52
N ARG A 137 -15.95 -5.88 11.55
CA ARG A 137 -15.36 -5.58 12.87
C ARG A 137 -13.92 -5.09 12.70
N ALA A 138 -13.59 -3.98 13.33
CA ALA A 138 -12.29 -3.32 13.25
C ALA A 138 -11.60 -3.28 14.62
N GLN A 139 -10.45 -3.93 14.72
CA GLN A 139 -9.54 -3.84 15.86
C GLN A 139 -8.10 -4.14 15.41
N PRO A 140 -7.09 -3.56 16.06
CA PRO A 140 -5.68 -3.68 15.62
C PRO A 140 -5.13 -5.09 15.77
N TYR A 141 -5.44 -5.77 16.87
CA TYR A 141 -4.98 -7.13 17.17
C TYR A 141 -6.16 -8.09 17.31
N TRP A 142 -5.93 -9.33 16.86
CA TRP A 142 -6.90 -10.40 16.91
C TRP A 142 -6.29 -11.60 17.60
N THR A 143 -7.03 -12.19 18.52
CA THR A 143 -6.71 -13.51 19.09
C THR A 143 -7.13 -14.60 18.11
N LYS A 144 -6.50 -15.79 18.20
CA LYS A 144 -6.87 -16.94 17.35
C LYS A 144 -8.36 -17.25 17.42
N ALA A 145 -8.94 -17.21 18.63
CA ALA A 145 -10.35 -17.49 18.89
C ALA A 145 -11.29 -16.53 18.14
N GLU A 146 -10.98 -15.23 18.12
CA GLU A 146 -11.80 -14.23 17.43
C GLU A 146 -11.80 -14.38 15.89
N THR A 147 -10.80 -15.07 15.32
CA THR A 147 -10.71 -15.24 13.86
C THR A 147 -11.56 -16.38 13.31
N THR A 148 -12.09 -17.26 14.16
CA THR A 148 -12.71 -18.57 13.79
C THR A 148 -11.78 -19.59 13.12
N TYR A 149 -10.50 -19.27 12.91
CA TYR A 149 -9.51 -20.14 12.25
C TYR A 149 -8.54 -20.84 13.21
N VAL A 150 -8.93 -21.04 14.47
CA VAL A 150 -8.06 -21.60 15.53
C VAL A 150 -7.39 -22.90 15.12
N GLU A 151 -8.14 -23.85 14.56
CA GLU A 151 -7.61 -25.15 14.16
C GLU A 151 -6.50 -25.05 13.11
N TYR A 152 -6.68 -24.16 12.13
CA TYR A 152 -5.71 -23.93 11.06
C TYR A 152 -4.46 -23.23 11.59
N LEU A 153 -4.63 -22.20 12.42
CA LEU A 153 -3.51 -21.48 13.03
C LEU A 153 -2.71 -22.39 13.97
N ASN A 154 -3.37 -23.25 14.75
CA ASN A 154 -2.71 -24.26 15.58
C ASN A 154 -1.95 -25.28 14.74
N LYS A 155 -2.46 -25.70 13.58
CA LYS A 155 -1.71 -26.58 12.65
C LYS A 155 -0.44 -25.92 12.14
N LEU A 156 -0.47 -24.62 11.83
CA LEU A 156 0.74 -23.88 11.44
C LEU A 156 1.74 -23.80 12.59
N GLU A 157 1.27 -23.54 13.81
CA GLU A 157 2.11 -23.55 15.01
C GLU A 157 2.70 -24.93 15.27
N LEU A 158 1.94 -26.02 15.17
CA LEU A 158 2.45 -27.38 15.38
C LEU A 158 3.53 -27.78 14.36
N ASN A 159 3.44 -27.25 13.14
CA ASN A 159 4.37 -27.56 12.05
C ASN A 159 5.43 -26.45 11.84
N TRP A 160 5.60 -25.53 12.80
CA TRP A 160 6.43 -24.34 12.63
C TRP A 160 7.90 -24.65 12.28
N GLN A 161 8.46 -25.74 12.81
CA GLN A 161 9.84 -26.15 12.53
C GLN A 161 10.03 -26.56 11.07
N ALA A 162 9.11 -27.36 10.53
CA ALA A 162 9.16 -27.75 9.12
C ALA A 162 9.00 -26.53 8.20
N ILE A 163 8.09 -25.61 8.55
CA ILE A 163 7.91 -24.34 7.82
C ILE A 163 9.19 -23.50 7.86
N ARG A 164 9.82 -23.39 9.04
CA ARG A 164 11.10 -22.69 9.22
C ARG A 164 12.19 -23.30 8.37
N ASP A 165 12.34 -24.62 8.39
CA ASP A 165 13.42 -25.31 7.70
C ASP A 165 13.32 -25.16 6.18
N GLU A 166 12.09 -25.20 5.63
CA GLU A 166 11.86 -24.83 4.21
C GLU A 166 12.26 -23.38 3.94
N ALA A 167 11.84 -22.43 4.79
CA ALA A 167 12.18 -21.02 4.63
C ALA A 167 13.70 -20.75 4.70
N LEU A 168 14.42 -21.47 5.58
CA LEU A 168 15.87 -21.39 5.72
C LEU A 168 16.61 -22.05 4.56
N SER A 169 16.10 -23.15 4.00
CA SER A 169 16.70 -23.79 2.81
C SER A 169 16.73 -22.84 1.61
N LEU A 170 15.69 -21.99 1.50
CA LEU A 170 15.53 -21.00 0.43
C LEU A 170 16.47 -19.79 0.54
N LEU A 171 17.01 -19.53 1.74
CA LEU A 171 17.92 -18.42 2.04
C LEU A 171 19.33 -18.63 1.45
N SER A 172 19.66 -19.85 1.01
CA SER A 172 20.97 -20.17 0.44
C SER A 172 21.27 -19.40 -0.87
N ARG A 173 22.57 -19.20 -1.15
CA ARG A 173 23.28 -18.25 -2.08
C ARG A 173 22.68 -17.86 -3.46
N HIS A 174 21.56 -18.41 -3.91
CA HIS A 174 21.00 -18.22 -5.26
C HIS A 174 19.82 -17.23 -5.37
N GLY A 175 19.60 -16.34 -4.38
CA GLY A 175 18.74 -15.17 -4.56
C GLY A 175 17.25 -15.48 -4.79
N ASN A 176 16.69 -16.50 -4.13
CA ASN A 176 15.26 -16.83 -4.27
C ASN A 176 14.34 -15.76 -3.68
N TYR A 177 14.81 -15.04 -2.67
CA TYR A 177 14.06 -13.97 -2.03
C TYR A 177 14.15 -12.69 -2.88
N LEU A 178 12.99 -12.10 -3.15
CA LEU A 178 12.87 -10.83 -3.85
C LEU A 178 12.78 -9.70 -2.83
N ASP A 179 13.31 -8.52 -3.16
CA ASP A 179 13.11 -7.33 -2.34
C ASP A 179 11.61 -7.04 -2.18
N GLU A 180 11.26 -6.46 -1.03
CA GLU A 180 9.89 -6.02 -0.80
C GLU A 180 9.50 -4.95 -1.83
N ALA A 181 8.32 -5.13 -2.44
CA ALA A 181 7.95 -4.45 -3.69
C ALA A 181 7.20 -3.13 -3.46
N GLU A 182 6.61 -2.95 -2.28
CA GLU A 182 6.00 -1.69 -1.87
C GLU A 182 7.12 -0.83 -1.28
N SER A 183 7.30 0.45 -1.66
CA SER A 183 8.42 1.27 -1.15
C SER A 183 8.25 1.68 0.32
N LEU A 184 8.04 0.71 1.21
CA LEU A 184 7.69 0.83 2.62
C LEU A 184 8.93 0.82 3.53
N ARG A 185 10.03 0.26 3.05
CA ARG A 185 11.31 0.22 3.74
C ARG A 185 11.93 1.62 3.84
N ASP A 186 12.35 1.99 5.03
CA ASP A 186 13.12 3.20 5.33
C ASP A 186 14.62 2.88 5.21
N THR A 187 15.08 1.93 6.03
CA THR A 187 16.48 1.47 6.09
C THR A 187 16.55 -0.07 6.11
N GLY A 188 17.73 -0.64 5.85
CA GLY A 188 18.01 -2.07 5.99
C GLY A 188 17.64 -2.93 4.80
N ASN A 189 17.48 -4.24 5.04
CA ASN A 189 17.16 -5.24 4.00
C ASN A 189 15.92 -6.04 4.41
N TRP A 190 14.88 -5.91 3.59
CA TRP A 190 13.61 -6.61 3.73
C TRP A 190 13.31 -7.36 2.44
N GLN A 191 13.24 -8.69 2.55
CA GLN A 191 13.02 -9.57 1.42
C GLN A 191 11.83 -10.51 1.68
N GLN A 192 11.20 -10.97 0.60
CA GLN A 192 10.00 -11.80 0.64
C GLN A 192 10.06 -12.95 -0.37
N TYR A 193 9.38 -14.03 -0.04
CA TYR A 193 9.20 -15.19 -0.91
C TYR A 193 7.71 -15.58 -0.98
N GLU A 194 7.04 -15.19 -2.06
CA GLU A 194 5.60 -15.41 -2.22
C GLU A 194 5.25 -16.87 -2.57
N LEU A 195 4.37 -17.48 -1.78
CA LEU A 195 3.81 -18.82 -2.04
C LEU A 195 2.41 -18.73 -2.65
N TYR A 196 1.60 -17.79 -2.15
CA TYR A 196 0.27 -17.47 -2.69
C TYR A 196 0.14 -15.95 -2.82
N SER A 197 -0.47 -15.49 -3.91
CA SER A 197 -0.76 -14.06 -4.11
C SER A 197 -2.04 -13.92 -4.89
N ARG A 198 -2.95 -13.05 -4.42
CA ARG A 198 -4.26 -12.83 -5.04
C ARG A 198 -5.06 -14.12 -5.23
N GLY A 199 -5.02 -15.02 -4.25
CA GLY A 199 -5.73 -16.30 -4.29
C GLY A 199 -5.14 -17.34 -5.25
N GLN A 200 -3.94 -17.09 -5.79
CA GLN A 200 -3.28 -17.98 -6.75
C GLN A 200 -1.99 -18.57 -6.17
N ARG A 201 -1.81 -19.88 -6.34
CA ARG A 201 -0.60 -20.62 -5.96
C ARG A 201 0.55 -20.29 -6.90
N ARG A 202 1.72 -19.95 -6.34
CA ARG A 202 2.97 -19.81 -7.09
C ARG A 202 3.62 -21.19 -7.24
N VAL A 203 3.26 -21.91 -8.30
CA VAL A 203 3.66 -23.32 -8.52
C VAL A 203 5.17 -23.53 -8.33
N LYS A 204 6.01 -22.75 -9.01
CA LYS A 204 7.48 -22.83 -8.91
C LYS A 204 8.00 -22.61 -7.48
N ASN A 205 7.36 -21.73 -6.72
CA ASN A 205 7.78 -21.42 -5.36
C ASN A 205 7.33 -22.49 -4.36
N CYS A 206 6.10 -22.99 -4.54
CA CYS A 206 5.59 -24.10 -3.75
C CYS A 206 6.30 -25.42 -3.99
N GLN A 207 6.93 -25.63 -5.15
CA GLN A 207 7.80 -26.80 -5.37
C GLN A 207 9.02 -26.80 -4.44
N LYS A 208 9.48 -25.61 -4.01
CA LYS A 208 10.61 -25.45 -3.09
C LYS A 208 10.19 -25.34 -1.61
N ALA A 209 8.89 -25.25 -1.34
CA ALA A 209 8.31 -25.26 0.00
C ALA A 209 7.04 -26.14 0.05
N PRO A 210 7.15 -27.45 -0.29
CA PRO A 210 6.01 -28.34 -0.45
C PRO A 210 5.20 -28.56 0.84
N ILE A 211 5.84 -28.64 2.01
CA ILE A 211 5.18 -28.83 3.29
C ILE A 211 4.34 -27.59 3.62
N THR A 212 4.95 -26.41 3.56
CA THR A 212 4.26 -25.15 3.82
C THR A 212 3.10 -24.95 2.85
N CYS A 213 3.31 -25.17 1.55
CA CYS A 213 2.22 -25.02 0.59
C CYS A 213 1.11 -26.05 0.77
N GLY A 214 1.41 -27.29 1.18
CA GLY A 214 0.41 -28.31 1.47
C GLY A 214 -0.44 -27.99 2.71
N LEU A 215 0.15 -27.35 3.73
CA LEU A 215 -0.60 -26.84 4.89
C LEU A 215 -1.54 -25.69 4.49
N ILE A 216 -1.03 -24.74 3.70
CA ILE A 216 -1.80 -23.57 3.26
C ILE A 216 -2.92 -23.95 2.29
N GLU A 217 -2.70 -24.94 1.42
CA GLU A 217 -3.71 -25.47 0.50
C GLU A 217 -4.96 -25.96 1.22
N LYS A 218 -4.79 -26.58 2.41
CA LYS A 218 -5.91 -27.01 3.28
C LYS A 218 -6.62 -25.82 3.94
N PHE A 219 -5.95 -24.68 4.09
CA PHE A 219 -6.50 -23.47 4.66
C PHE A 219 -7.06 -22.55 3.56
N THR A 220 -8.25 -22.91 3.05
CA THR A 220 -8.89 -22.26 1.90
C THR A 220 -9.07 -20.75 2.06
N ALA A 221 -9.33 -20.27 3.28
CA ALA A 221 -9.44 -18.84 3.56
C ALA A 221 -8.14 -18.07 3.30
N ALA A 222 -6.97 -18.68 3.53
CA ALA A 222 -5.67 -18.11 3.20
C ALA A 222 -5.30 -18.34 1.72
N ALA A 223 -5.40 -19.58 1.24
CA ALA A 223 -5.04 -19.94 -0.13
C ALA A 223 -5.88 -19.23 -1.18
N GLY A 224 -7.19 -19.07 -0.93
CA GLY A 224 -8.16 -18.40 -1.81
C GLY A 224 -8.29 -16.89 -1.59
N CYS A 225 -7.52 -16.29 -0.68
CA CYS A 225 -7.64 -14.87 -0.35
C CYS A 225 -7.19 -13.98 -1.53
N ARG A 226 -8.13 -13.51 -2.36
CA ARG A 226 -7.84 -12.64 -3.52
C ARG A 226 -7.25 -11.29 -3.16
N ARG A 227 -7.46 -10.84 -1.93
CA ARG A 227 -6.92 -9.59 -1.39
C ARG A 227 -5.68 -9.82 -0.50
N GLY A 228 -5.22 -11.06 -0.37
CA GLY A 228 -4.13 -11.46 0.51
C GLY A 228 -2.92 -12.01 -0.23
N GLN A 229 -1.88 -12.32 0.55
CA GLN A 229 -0.73 -13.11 0.14
C GLN A 229 -0.35 -14.06 1.28
N VAL A 230 0.29 -15.17 0.92
CA VAL A 230 1.05 -16.02 1.85
C VAL A 230 2.49 -16.02 1.38
N LYS A 231 3.40 -15.62 2.26
CA LYS A 231 4.82 -15.41 1.91
C LYS A 231 5.72 -15.62 3.13
N PHE A 232 6.95 -16.06 2.89
CA PHE A 232 8.02 -15.87 3.86
C PHE A 232 8.50 -14.42 3.78
N SER A 233 8.88 -13.87 4.93
CA SER A 233 9.33 -12.49 5.07
C SER A 233 10.54 -12.46 5.98
N ILE A 234 11.63 -11.88 5.49
CA ILE A 234 12.92 -11.83 6.18
C ILE A 234 13.34 -10.38 6.32
N MET A 235 13.61 -9.96 7.56
CA MET A 235 14.15 -8.64 7.88
C MET A 235 15.51 -8.80 8.53
N GLN A 236 16.51 -8.13 7.97
CA GLN A 236 17.87 -8.09 8.53
C GLN A 236 17.98 -7.05 9.65
N PRO A 237 18.97 -7.16 10.56
CA PRO A 237 19.24 -6.14 11.57
C PRO A 237 19.40 -4.73 10.96
N GLY A 238 18.93 -3.72 11.68
CA GLY A 238 18.97 -2.32 11.23
C GLY A 238 17.86 -1.93 10.24
N THR A 239 16.86 -2.79 10.04
CA THR A 239 15.71 -2.51 9.17
C THR A 239 14.62 -1.74 9.91
N HIS A 240 14.25 -0.57 9.39
CA HIS A 240 13.06 0.17 9.79
C HIS A 240 12.06 0.23 8.63
N VAL A 241 10.79 -0.03 8.92
CA VAL A 241 9.69 0.06 7.95
C VAL A 241 8.84 1.26 8.35
N HIS A 242 8.62 2.19 7.41
CA HIS A 242 7.80 3.36 7.69
C HIS A 242 6.38 2.95 8.12
N PRO A 243 5.72 3.77 8.97
CA PRO A 243 4.30 3.57 9.27
C PRO A 243 3.48 3.52 7.97
N HIS A 244 2.70 2.47 7.80
CA HIS A 244 1.90 2.25 6.58
C HIS A 244 0.56 1.60 6.92
N CYS A 245 -0.34 1.56 5.95
CA CYS A 245 -1.63 0.88 6.06
C CYS A 245 -1.85 0.03 4.81
N GLY A 246 -2.43 -1.16 5.00
CA GLY A 246 -2.84 -2.00 3.87
C GLY A 246 -3.97 -1.35 3.06
N PRO A 247 -4.20 -1.81 1.82
CA PRO A 247 -5.18 -1.19 0.93
C PRO A 247 -6.65 -1.48 1.31
N THR A 248 -6.92 -2.50 2.14
CA THR A 248 -8.26 -3.04 2.39
C THR A 248 -8.42 -3.54 3.82
N ASN A 249 -9.63 -3.42 4.38
CA ASN A 249 -10.01 -4.04 5.66
C ASN A 249 -10.48 -5.50 5.53
N CYS A 250 -10.64 -6.04 4.31
CA CYS A 250 -11.18 -7.37 4.06
C CYS A 250 -10.17 -8.51 4.28
N ARG A 251 -9.10 -8.30 5.05
CA ARG A 251 -8.11 -9.32 5.37
C ARG A 251 -7.52 -9.09 6.75
N LEU A 252 -7.29 -10.18 7.46
CA LEU A 252 -6.40 -10.21 8.62
C LEU A 252 -5.03 -10.75 8.18
N ARG A 253 -3.97 -10.32 8.85
CA ARG A 253 -2.60 -10.79 8.60
C ARG A 253 -2.09 -11.51 9.83
N ALA A 254 -1.91 -12.82 9.71
CA ALA A 254 -1.24 -13.63 10.71
C ALA A 254 0.27 -13.63 10.44
N HIS A 255 1.08 -13.48 11.48
CA HIS A 255 2.53 -13.65 11.44
C HIS A 255 2.91 -14.85 12.32
N LEU A 256 3.57 -15.84 11.73
CA LEU A 256 4.18 -16.97 12.46
C LEU A 256 5.68 -16.68 12.59
N GLY A 257 6.17 -16.58 13.83
CA GLY A 257 7.61 -16.44 14.09
C GLY A 257 8.36 -17.72 13.73
N LEU A 258 9.36 -17.63 12.85
CA LEU A 258 10.18 -18.78 12.43
C LEU A 258 11.58 -18.74 13.06
N VAL A 259 12.27 -17.61 12.92
CA VAL A 259 13.53 -17.29 13.60
C VAL A 259 13.43 -15.85 14.08
N VAL A 260 13.24 -15.66 15.37
CA VAL A 260 13.02 -14.34 15.97
C VAL A 260 14.13 -14.07 16.98
N PRO A 261 15.13 -13.24 16.64
CA PRO A 261 16.15 -12.81 17.61
C PRO A 261 15.53 -11.90 18.67
N LYS A 262 16.25 -11.60 19.74
CA LYS A 262 15.82 -10.61 20.74
C LYS A 262 15.88 -9.21 20.12
N GLY A 263 14.79 -8.43 20.21
CA GLY A 263 14.76 -7.00 19.85
C GLY A 263 13.80 -6.54 18.73
N PRO A 264 13.40 -7.35 17.73
CA PRO A 264 12.39 -6.93 16.77
C PRO A 264 11.06 -6.61 17.46
N MET A 265 10.41 -5.53 17.03
CA MET A 265 9.10 -5.11 17.52
C MET A 265 8.20 -4.71 16.35
N LEU A 266 6.89 -4.88 16.52
CA LEU A 266 5.85 -4.48 15.58
C LEU A 266 4.80 -3.65 16.31
N ARG A 267 4.60 -2.41 15.86
CA ARG A 267 3.52 -1.54 16.32
C ARG A 267 2.32 -1.58 15.37
N VAL A 268 1.13 -1.82 15.91
CA VAL A 268 -0.15 -1.63 15.19
C VAL A 268 -1.03 -0.69 16.00
N ALA A 269 -1.40 0.44 15.40
CA ALA A 269 -2.01 1.57 16.10
C ALA A 269 -1.13 2.06 17.27
N GLU A 270 -1.62 1.95 18.51
CA GLU A 270 -0.96 2.41 19.74
C GLU A 270 -0.23 1.30 20.50
N GLU A 271 -0.43 0.04 20.12
CA GLU A 271 0.15 -1.12 20.81
C GLU A 271 1.40 -1.64 20.09
N GLU A 272 2.44 -1.96 20.85
CA GLU A 272 3.69 -2.57 20.39
C GLU A 272 3.81 -4.02 20.90
N ARG A 273 4.32 -4.94 20.07
CA ARG A 273 4.58 -6.35 20.40
C ARG A 273 5.89 -6.86 19.83
#